data_AF-A0A519VPN5-F1
#
_entry.id   AF-A0A519VPN5-F1
#
_cell.length_a   1.000
_cell.length_b   1.000
_cell.length_c   1.000
_cell.angle_alpha   90.00
_cell.angle_beta   90.00
_cell.angle_gamma   90.00
#
_symmetry.space_group_name_H-M   'P 1'
#
loop_
_entity.id
_entity.type
_entity.pdbx_description
1 polymer ?
#
loop_
_entity_poly.entity_id
_entity_poly.type
_entity_poly.pdbx_seq_one_letter_code
_entity_poly.pdbx_strand_id
1 'polypeptide(L)'
;MNIILAALLPLPFLSLGLAAQPAAPNPADLVNPLMGTDSKPSLSNGNTYPAIARPWGMNCWLPQTGKMGSGWAYQYSADKIRGFKQTHQPSPWMNDYGQFALMPGTGKVKVDEDARASWFSHKAETARPYYY
;
A
#
# COMPACT_ATOMS: atom_id res chain seq x y z
N MET A 1 -68.74 21.83 38.49
CA MET A 1 -68.75 21.24 37.14
C MET A 1 -67.73 22.01 36.31
N ASN A 2 -66.64 21.34 35.94
CA ASN A 2 -65.48 21.80 35.16
C ASN A 2 -65.92 22.56 33.88
N ILE A 3 -65.13 23.45 33.28
CA ILE A 3 -63.95 23.09 32.47
C ILE A 3 -63.07 24.34 32.28
N ILE A 4 -61.78 24.21 32.57
CA ILE A 4 -60.72 25.19 32.28
C ILE A 4 -60.33 25.02 30.81
N LEU A 5 -60.41 26.09 30.02
CA LEU A 5 -59.90 26.16 28.65
C LEU A 5 -58.37 26.21 28.67
N ALA A 6 -57.69 25.12 28.32
CA ALA A 6 -56.25 25.09 28.13
C ALA A 6 -55.90 25.57 26.70
N ALA A 7 -55.16 26.67 26.61
CA ALA A 7 -54.62 27.17 25.34
C ALA A 7 -53.46 26.26 24.87
N LEU A 8 -53.67 25.56 23.76
CA LEU A 8 -52.64 24.79 23.05
C LEU A 8 -51.73 25.73 22.26
N LEU A 9 -50.52 25.99 22.77
CA LEU A 9 -49.45 26.65 22.03
C LEU A 9 -48.85 25.65 21.01
N PRO A 10 -48.59 26.06 19.75
CA PRO A 10 -47.93 25.19 18.78
C PRO A 10 -46.44 25.07 19.14
N LEU A 11 -46.00 23.86 19.50
CA LEU A 11 -44.59 23.53 19.63
C LEU A 11 -43.90 23.70 18.27
N PRO A 12 -42.80 24.48 18.16
CA PRO A 12 -42.04 24.53 16.92
C PRO A 12 -41.38 23.16 16.72
N PHE A 13 -41.73 22.49 15.63
CA PHE A 13 -41.00 21.32 15.15
C PHE A 13 -39.58 21.76 14.79
N LEU A 14 -38.64 21.53 15.70
CA LEU A 14 -37.21 21.70 15.44
C LEU A 14 -36.82 20.60 14.44
N SER A 15 -36.70 20.95 13.16
CA SER A 15 -36.14 20.07 12.16
C SER A 15 -34.65 19.90 12.45
N LEU A 16 -34.32 18.84 13.19
CA LEU A 16 -32.96 18.32 13.29
C LEU A 16 -32.54 17.92 11.87
N GLY A 17 -31.84 18.83 11.18
CA GLY A 17 -31.18 18.49 9.92
C GLY A 17 -30.24 17.32 10.18
N LEU A 18 -30.51 16.16 9.58
CA LEU A 18 -29.56 15.06 9.53
C LEU A 18 -28.34 15.59 8.77
N ALA A 19 -27.29 15.98 9.50
CA ALA A 19 -25.99 16.17 8.89
C ALA A 19 -25.54 14.79 8.35
N ALA A 20 -25.32 14.69 7.04
CA ALA A 20 -24.78 13.48 6.45
C ALA A 20 -23.44 13.17 7.11
N GLN A 21 -23.34 12.03 7.78
CA GLN A 21 -22.08 11.59 8.35
C GLN A 21 -21.12 11.31 7.18
N PRO A 22 -19.87 11.85 7.21
CA PRO A 22 -18.91 11.53 6.18
C PRO A 22 -18.72 10.03 6.11
N ALA A 23 -18.74 9.48 4.89
CA ALA A 23 -18.56 8.06 4.66
C ALA A 23 -17.25 7.60 5.31
N ALA A 24 -17.30 6.47 6.02
CA ALA A 24 -16.11 5.86 6.58
C ALA A 24 -15.08 5.59 5.45
N PRO A 25 -13.78 5.77 5.70
CA PRO A 25 -12.77 5.47 4.70
C PRO A 25 -12.83 4.00 4.30
N ASN A 26 -12.52 3.69 3.04
CA ASN A 26 -12.41 2.31 2.60
C ASN A 26 -11.32 1.61 3.43
N PRO A 27 -11.59 0.45 4.05
CA PRO A 27 -10.60 -0.24 4.87
C PRO A 27 -9.27 -0.51 4.16
N ALA A 28 -9.29 -0.71 2.84
CA ALA A 28 -8.08 -0.89 2.04
C ALA A 28 -7.15 0.35 2.04
N ASP A 29 -7.70 1.55 2.25
CA ASP A 29 -6.96 2.81 2.32
C ASP A 29 -6.24 3.01 3.66
N LEU A 30 -6.61 2.21 4.68
CA LEU A 30 -5.94 2.20 5.98
C LEU A 30 -4.73 1.26 6.01
N VAL A 31 -4.58 0.40 5.00
CA VAL A 31 -3.47 -0.56 4.92
C VAL A 31 -2.20 0.15 4.45
N ASN A 32 -1.10 -0.12 5.14
CA ASN A 32 0.25 0.31 4.75
C ASN A 32 1.09 -0.91 4.31
N PRO A 33 1.24 -1.17 2.99
CA PRO A 33 2.09 -2.26 2.48
C PRO A 33 3.58 -2.10 2.83
N LEU A 34 4.03 -0.91 3.20
CA LEU A 34 5.42 -0.64 3.58
C LEU A 34 5.73 -0.99 5.04
N MET A 35 4.71 -1.33 5.84
CA MET A 35 4.93 -1.75 7.22
C MET A 35 5.81 -3.00 7.27
N GLY A 36 6.94 -2.91 7.97
CA GLY A 36 7.93 -3.98 8.11
C GLY A 36 9.00 -4.06 7.02
N THR A 37 8.99 -3.13 6.06
CA THR A 37 9.95 -3.09 4.93
C THR A 37 11.27 -2.39 5.27
N ASP A 38 11.33 -1.62 6.35
CA ASP A 38 12.58 -1.09 6.90
C ASP A 38 13.28 -2.15 7.77
N SER A 39 13.72 -3.22 7.10
CA SER A 39 14.36 -4.37 7.69
C SER A 39 15.75 -4.59 7.12
N LYS A 40 16.65 -5.16 7.94
CA LYS A 40 17.99 -5.58 7.53
C LYS A 40 18.21 -7.06 7.85
N PRO A 41 19.17 -7.74 7.19
CA PRO A 41 19.52 -9.12 7.55
C PRO A 41 19.88 -9.32 9.02
N SER A 42 20.49 -8.29 9.64
CA SER A 42 20.90 -8.31 11.05
C SER A 42 19.76 -8.07 12.04
N LEU A 43 18.68 -7.40 11.63
CA LEU A 43 17.56 -7.06 12.51
C LEU A 43 16.29 -6.83 11.70
N SER A 44 15.26 -7.60 12.02
CA SER A 44 13.96 -7.53 11.37
C SER A 44 13.01 -6.60 12.11
N ASN A 45 12.38 -5.69 11.36
CA ASN A 45 11.18 -4.96 11.77
C ASN A 45 9.90 -5.57 11.15
N GLY A 46 10.01 -6.74 10.51
CA GLY A 46 8.92 -7.45 9.84
C GLY A 46 9.41 -8.34 8.72
N ASN A 47 10.45 -7.90 7.97
CA ASN A 47 10.99 -8.61 6.80
C ASN A 47 9.93 -8.80 5.71
N THR A 48 9.14 -7.76 5.48
CA THR A 48 8.09 -7.73 4.45
C THR A 48 8.60 -7.00 3.20
N TYR A 49 7.83 -7.11 2.12
CA TYR A 49 7.90 -6.27 0.94
C TYR A 49 6.48 -5.78 0.62
N PRO A 50 6.31 -4.65 -0.09
CA PRO A 50 4.97 -4.16 -0.44
C PRO A 50 4.35 -5.05 -1.52
N ALA A 51 3.62 -6.08 -1.09
CA ALA A 51 2.92 -7.00 -1.97
C ALA A 51 1.66 -6.33 -2.55
N ILE A 52 1.69 -6.05 -3.85
CA ILE A 52 0.57 -5.50 -4.61
C ILE A 52 -0.16 -6.67 -5.26
N ALA A 53 -1.30 -7.03 -4.69
CA ALA A 53 -1.99 -8.26 -5.02
C ALA A 53 -3.46 -8.23 -4.62
N ARG A 54 -4.23 -9.12 -5.24
CA ARG A 54 -5.54 -9.53 -4.70
C ARG A 54 -5.33 -10.48 -3.52
N PRO A 55 -6.31 -10.60 -2.60
CA PRO A 55 -6.26 -11.63 -1.57
C PRO A 55 -6.01 -13.02 -2.19
N TRP A 56 -4.96 -13.70 -1.74
CA TRP A 56 -4.49 -15.00 -2.28
C TRP A 56 -4.21 -15.01 -3.78
N GLY A 57 -3.83 -13.87 -4.35
CA GLY A 57 -3.40 -13.79 -5.75
C GLY A 57 -2.23 -14.73 -6.01
N MET A 58 -2.33 -15.54 -7.07
CA MET A 58 -1.27 -16.46 -7.46
C MET A 58 0.04 -15.71 -7.72
N ASN A 59 -0.05 -14.53 -8.36
CA ASN A 59 1.10 -13.69 -8.67
C ASN A 59 1.02 -12.40 -7.86
N CYS A 60 2.05 -12.11 -7.06
CA CYS A 60 2.21 -10.83 -6.39
C CYS A 60 3.19 -9.94 -7.17
N TRP A 61 3.01 -8.62 -7.07
CA TRP A 61 3.92 -7.66 -7.67
C TRP A 61 4.55 -6.78 -6.59
N LEU A 62 5.81 -6.37 -6.78
CA LEU A 62 6.47 -5.37 -5.96
C LEU A 62 7.45 -4.50 -6.76
N PRO A 63 7.71 -3.25 -6.35
CA PRO A 63 8.97 -2.57 -6.69
C PRO A 63 10.17 -3.36 -6.15
N GLN A 64 11.18 -3.60 -6.98
CA GLN A 64 12.41 -4.27 -6.58
C GLN A 64 13.52 -3.23 -6.38
N THR A 65 14.09 -3.17 -5.18
CA THR A 65 15.27 -2.34 -4.88
C THR A 65 16.53 -3.18 -4.67
N GLY A 66 16.39 -4.40 -4.12
CA GLY A 66 17.47 -5.37 -3.93
C GLY A 66 17.88 -6.08 -5.23
N LYS A 67 19.13 -6.58 -5.28
CA LYS A 67 19.64 -7.31 -6.46
C LYS A 67 18.82 -8.55 -6.79
N MET A 68 18.78 -8.96 -8.05
CA MET A 68 18.12 -10.21 -8.44
C MET A 68 18.70 -11.40 -7.64
N GLY A 69 17.83 -12.22 -7.05
CA GLY A 69 18.21 -13.34 -6.18
C GLY A 69 18.42 -12.99 -4.70
N SER A 70 18.42 -11.70 -4.32
CA SER A 70 18.39 -11.30 -2.90
C SER A 70 17.02 -11.57 -2.29
N GLY A 71 16.99 -12.17 -1.09
CA GLY A 71 15.76 -12.31 -0.31
C GLY A 71 15.18 -10.97 0.16
N TRP A 72 16.03 -9.95 0.37
CA TRP A 72 15.56 -8.57 0.62
C TRP A 72 15.31 -7.87 -0.70
N ALA A 73 14.23 -8.28 -1.38
CA ALA A 73 13.86 -7.78 -2.71
C ALA A 73 13.46 -6.29 -2.70
N TYR A 74 12.89 -5.81 -1.59
CA TYR A 74 12.64 -4.40 -1.30
C TYR A 74 13.12 -4.08 0.11
N GLN A 75 13.75 -2.91 0.27
CA GLN A 75 14.11 -2.33 1.56
C GLN A 75 13.77 -0.86 1.54
N TYR A 76 13.14 -0.36 2.61
CA TYR A 76 12.73 1.04 2.73
C TYR A 76 13.92 2.02 2.69
N SER A 77 15.12 1.59 3.09
CA SER A 77 16.31 2.45 3.05
C SER A 77 17.01 2.50 1.69
N ALA A 78 16.50 1.81 0.68
CA ALA A 78 17.12 1.78 -0.64
C ALA A 78 16.71 2.98 -1.50
N ASP A 79 17.66 3.60 -2.18
CA ASP A 79 17.40 4.82 -2.95
C ASP A 79 17.02 4.58 -4.42
N LYS A 80 17.10 3.32 -4.89
CA LYS A 80 16.88 2.97 -6.29
C LYS A 80 15.96 1.77 -6.48
N ILE A 81 15.09 1.88 -7.47
CA ILE A 81 14.30 0.77 -8.01
C ILE A 81 14.99 0.26 -9.29
N ARG A 82 15.12 -1.06 -9.41
CA ARG A 82 15.74 -1.74 -10.56
C ARG A 82 14.76 -2.56 -11.40
N GLY A 83 13.49 -2.57 -11.01
CA GLY A 83 12.40 -3.19 -11.74
C GLY A 83 11.13 -3.31 -10.90
N PHE A 84 10.04 -3.64 -11.57
CA PHE A 84 8.78 -4.08 -11.01
C PHE A 84 8.69 -5.59 -11.21
N LYS A 85 8.74 -6.32 -10.10
CA LYS A 85 8.99 -7.74 -10.07
C LYS A 85 7.71 -8.51 -9.78
N GLN A 86 7.43 -9.54 -10.56
CA GLN A 86 6.49 -10.60 -10.18
C GLN A 86 7.19 -11.53 -9.19
N THR A 87 6.54 -11.85 -8.08
CA THR A 87 7.10 -12.65 -6.98
C THR A 87 6.11 -13.66 -6.43
N HIS A 88 6.65 -14.72 -5.84
CA HIS A 88 5.97 -15.69 -5.00
C HIS A 88 6.69 -15.86 -3.65
N GLN A 89 7.60 -14.95 -3.31
CA GLN A 89 8.49 -15.06 -2.15
C GLN A 89 7.68 -15.02 -0.84
N PRO A 90 7.73 -16.05 0.03
CA PRO A 90 7.03 -16.00 1.31
C PRO A 90 7.86 -15.33 2.41
N SER A 91 9.19 -15.35 2.30
CA SER A 91 10.12 -14.70 3.24
C SER A 91 11.49 -14.51 2.58
N PRO A 92 12.34 -13.56 3.06
CA PRO A 92 13.69 -13.39 2.52
C PRO A 92 14.56 -14.65 2.66
N TRP A 93 14.26 -15.53 3.62
CA TRP A 93 15.02 -16.74 3.90
C TRP A 93 14.70 -17.88 2.94
N MET A 94 13.44 -18.00 2.54
CA MET A 94 13.00 -19.00 1.57
C MET A 94 13.29 -18.57 0.13
N ASN A 95 13.43 -17.25 -0.09
CA ASN A 95 13.64 -16.65 -1.40
C ASN A 95 12.45 -16.91 -2.35
N ASP A 96 12.65 -16.68 -3.63
CA ASP A 96 11.61 -16.53 -4.63
C ASP A 96 11.73 -17.53 -5.79
N TYR A 97 10.62 -17.78 -6.48
CA TYR A 97 10.54 -18.64 -7.66
C TYR A 97 9.56 -18.07 -8.69
N GLY A 98 9.63 -18.54 -9.93
CA GLY A 98 8.74 -18.06 -11.01
C GLY A 98 8.82 -16.53 -11.21
N GLN A 99 10.00 -15.96 -10.97
CA GLN A 99 10.22 -14.52 -10.86
C GLN A 99 10.75 -13.92 -12.17
N PHE A 100 10.27 -12.73 -12.50
CA PHE A 100 10.83 -11.87 -13.53
C PHE A 100 10.53 -10.40 -13.17
N ALA A 101 11.23 -9.46 -13.81
CA ALA A 101 11.03 -8.04 -13.57
C ALA A 101 10.94 -7.25 -14.88
N LEU A 102 10.10 -6.23 -14.87
CA LEU A 102 9.95 -5.25 -15.94
C LEU A 102 10.47 -3.90 -15.44
N MET A 103 11.29 -3.20 -16.22
CA MET A 103 11.77 -1.87 -15.85
C MET A 103 11.55 -0.90 -17.01
N PRO A 104 10.66 0.09 -16.88
CA PRO A 104 10.58 1.16 -17.86
C PRO A 104 11.86 1.99 -17.82
N GLY A 105 12.29 2.45 -18.98
CA GLY A 105 13.47 3.30 -19.12
C GLY A 105 13.40 4.11 -20.41
N THR A 106 14.24 5.13 -20.49
CA THR A 106 14.36 6.00 -21.67
C THR A 106 15.80 5.97 -22.20
N GLY A 107 15.97 6.25 -23.49
CA GLY A 107 17.27 6.27 -24.15
C GLY A 107 17.80 4.88 -24.50
N LYS A 108 19.09 4.62 -24.24
CA LYS A 108 19.72 3.33 -24.58
C LYS A 108 19.17 2.21 -23.70
N VAL A 109 18.89 1.07 -24.31
CA VAL A 109 18.48 -0.14 -23.59
C VAL A 109 19.63 -0.61 -22.70
N LYS A 110 19.32 -0.78 -21.41
CA LYS A 110 20.26 -1.28 -20.40
C LYS A 110 19.69 -2.56 -19.80
N VAL A 111 20.36 -3.69 -20.07
CA VAL A 111 19.95 -4.99 -19.54
C VAL A 111 20.50 -5.19 -18.13
N ASP A 112 21.70 -4.70 -17.85
CA ASP A 112 22.32 -4.75 -16.53
C ASP A 112 21.43 -4.07 -15.46
N GLU A 113 21.22 -4.75 -14.33
CA GLU A 113 20.27 -4.32 -13.30
C GLU A 113 20.70 -3.06 -12.56
N ASP A 114 22.01 -2.88 -12.36
CA ASP A 114 22.54 -1.71 -11.65
C ASP A 114 22.58 -0.50 -12.59
N ALA A 115 22.84 -0.72 -13.89
CA ALA A 115 22.84 0.33 -14.91
C ALA A 115 21.43 0.86 -15.25
N ARG A 116 20.40 0.01 -15.21
CA ARG A 116 19.00 0.39 -15.49
C ARG A 116 18.26 0.96 -14.28
N ALA A 117 18.81 0.82 -13.07
CA ALA A 117 18.17 1.27 -11.85
C ALA A 117 17.96 2.79 -11.84
N SER A 118 16.79 3.22 -11.35
CA SER A 118 16.41 4.64 -11.25
C SER A 118 16.29 5.04 -9.79
N TRP A 119 16.72 6.26 -9.48
CA TRP A 119 16.46 6.89 -8.20
C TRP A 119 14.96 7.12 -8.01
N PHE A 120 14.50 7.02 -6.76
CA PHE A 120 13.12 7.36 -6.37
C PHE A 120 13.12 7.94 -4.95
N SER A 121 11.95 8.38 -4.48
CA SER A 121 11.76 8.84 -3.11
C SER A 121 10.40 8.39 -2.60
N HIS A 122 10.31 7.98 -1.35
CA HIS A 122 9.02 7.65 -0.70
C HIS A 122 8.04 8.82 -0.68
N LYS A 123 8.51 10.08 -0.83
CA LYS A 123 7.63 11.25 -0.97
C LYS A 123 6.81 11.24 -2.26
N ALA A 124 7.27 10.50 -3.27
CA ALA A 124 6.62 10.33 -4.57
C ALA A 124 6.22 8.87 -4.82
N GLU A 125 6.24 8.02 -3.78
CA GLU A 125 5.82 6.63 -3.85
C GLU A 125 4.42 6.50 -3.23
N THR A 126 3.51 5.83 -3.91
CA THR A 126 2.18 5.51 -3.37
C THR A 126 2.02 4.00 -3.35
N ALA A 127 2.13 3.37 -2.17
CA ALA A 127 1.93 1.94 -2.03
C ALA A 127 0.56 1.64 -1.39
N ARG A 128 -0.31 0.95 -2.13
CA ARG A 128 -1.60 0.42 -1.67
C ARG A 128 -1.70 -1.06 -2.04
N PRO A 129 -2.46 -1.90 -1.32
CA PRO A 129 -2.59 -3.32 -1.68
C PRO A 129 -3.06 -3.55 -3.12
N TYR A 130 -3.81 -2.59 -3.66
CA TYR A 130 -4.44 -2.63 -4.98
C TYR A 130 -3.77 -1.71 -6.03
N TYR A 131 -2.75 -0.93 -5.65
CA TYR A 131 -2.12 0.06 -6.54
C TYR A 131 -0.72 0.41 -6.06
N TYR A 132 0.22 0.47 -7.01
CA TYR A 132 1.55 1.03 -6.82
C TYR A 132 1.90 1.93 -8.00
#